data_AF-A0A947RTW5-F1
#
_entry.id   AF-A0A947RTW5-F1
#
_cell.length_a   1.000
_cell.length_b   1.000
_cell.length_c   1.000
_cell.angle_alpha   90.00
_cell.angle_beta   90.00
_cell.angle_gamma   90.00
#
_symmetry.space_group_name_H-M   'P 1'
#
loop_
_entity.id
_entity.type
_entity.pdbx_description
1 polymer ?
#
loop_
_entity_poly.entity_id
_entity_poly.type
_entity_poly.pdbx_seq_one_letter_code
_entity_poly.pdbx_strand_id
1 'polypeptide(L)'
;GVDLTPLDLQVIEDKGAWLVHNGRSNMNNGVGRAPVDRFPSRVCLGTDGLDGNMWGEMRTTFYRGNETGRGPLGFDGAERFWIGGYQLARDVFGEPFGSLDAGAPADFLICDAHQKTPLQTDN
;
A
#
# COMPACT_ATOMS: atom_id res chain seq x y z
N GLY A 1 -9.77 4.82 9.23
CA GLY A 1 -8.35 4.44 9.37
C GLY A 1 -7.67 5.16 10.52
N VAL A 2 -7.61 6.50 10.45
CA VAL A 2 -6.90 7.34 11.43
C VAL A 2 -7.42 7.16 12.85
N ASP A 3 -8.74 7.25 13.03
CA ASP A 3 -9.37 7.23 14.37
C ASP A 3 -9.91 5.85 14.79
N LEU A 4 -9.51 4.79 14.09
CA LEU A 4 -9.97 3.44 14.44
C LEU A 4 -9.29 2.97 15.72
N THR A 5 -10.09 2.47 16.65
CA THR A 5 -9.61 1.84 17.87
C THR A 5 -9.08 0.43 17.57
N PRO A 6 -8.31 -0.19 18.50
CA PRO A 6 -7.94 -1.60 18.36
C PRO A 6 -9.14 -2.54 18.20
N LEU A 7 -10.28 -2.23 18.83
CA LEU A 7 -11.50 -3.02 18.68
C LEU A 7 -12.09 -2.90 17.27
N ASP A 8 -12.10 -1.70 16.69
CA ASP A 8 -12.58 -1.51 15.31
C ASP A 8 -11.71 -2.27 14.31
N LEU A 9 -10.38 -2.23 14.49
CA LEU A 9 -9.44 -2.99 13.66
C LEU A 9 -9.66 -4.50 13.78
N GLN A 10 -9.95 -5.01 14.98
CA GLN A 10 -10.32 -6.42 15.17
C GLN A 10 -11.62 -6.78 14.45
N VAL A 11 -12.65 -5.92 14.53
CA VAL A 11 -13.91 -6.16 13.82
C VAL A 11 -13.70 -6.19 12.31
N ILE A 12 -12.86 -5.31 11.77
CA ILE A 12 -12.52 -5.31 10.33
C ILE A 12 -11.86 -6.64 9.93
N GLU A 13 -10.89 -7.12 10.71
CA GLU A 13 -10.23 -8.42 10.48
C GLU A 13 -11.25 -9.58 10.55
N ASP A 14 -12.06 -9.64 11.60
CA ASP A 14 -13.05 -10.69 11.83
C ASP A 14 -14.11 -10.77 10.72
N LYS A 15 -14.43 -9.61 10.11
CA LYS A 15 -15.38 -9.52 8.99
C LYS A 15 -14.72 -9.73 7.63
N GLY A 16 -13.40 -9.86 7.56
CA GLY A 16 -12.66 -9.94 6.31
C GLY A 16 -12.85 -8.70 5.44
N ALA A 17 -13.10 -7.54 6.05
CA ALA A 17 -13.31 -6.30 5.31
C ALA A 17 -11.96 -5.70 4.89
N TRP A 18 -11.96 -5.01 3.74
CA TRP A 18 -10.79 -4.29 3.26
C TRP A 18 -10.64 -2.94 3.93
N LEU A 19 -9.43 -2.60 4.36
CA LEU A 19 -9.07 -1.25 4.79
C LEU A 19 -8.18 -0.58 3.73
N VAL A 20 -8.68 0.48 3.10
CA VAL A 20 -7.92 1.27 2.13
C VAL A 20 -7.26 2.45 2.82
N HIS A 21 -5.92 2.53 2.77
CA HIS A 21 -5.15 3.60 3.37
C HIS A 21 -4.80 4.69 2.37
N ASN A 22 -5.32 5.89 2.61
CA ASN A 22 -5.06 7.08 1.81
C ASN A 22 -4.08 8.01 2.53
N GLY A 23 -2.80 7.65 2.52
CA GLY A 23 -1.77 8.28 3.35
C GLY A 23 -1.60 9.78 3.06
N ARG A 24 -1.41 10.13 1.79
CA ARG A 24 -1.23 11.54 1.40
C ARG A 24 -2.50 12.37 1.56
N SER A 25 -3.69 11.82 1.31
CA SER A 25 -4.95 12.53 1.56
C SER A 25 -5.13 12.88 3.05
N ASN A 26 -4.85 11.93 3.96
CA ASN A 26 -4.90 12.20 5.40
C ASN A 26 -3.98 13.35 5.81
N MET A 27 -2.79 13.43 5.20
CA MET A 27 -1.83 14.52 5.44
C MET A 27 -2.33 15.84 4.85
N ASN A 28 -2.78 15.83 3.59
CA ASN A 28 -3.25 17.02 2.87
C ASN A 28 -4.43 17.68 3.58
N ASN A 29 -5.37 16.88 4.07
CA ASN A 29 -6.62 17.36 4.67
C ASN A 29 -6.53 17.51 6.19
N GLY A 30 -5.37 17.28 6.80
CA GLY A 30 -5.20 17.39 8.25
C GLY A 30 -6.02 16.39 9.07
N VAL A 31 -6.39 15.25 8.49
CA VAL A 31 -7.20 14.20 9.16
C VAL A 31 -6.42 13.58 10.32
N GLY A 32 -5.11 13.40 10.14
CA GLY A 32 -4.22 12.88 11.18
C GLY A 32 -3.32 11.74 10.69
N ARG A 33 -2.75 11.01 11.64
CA ARG A 33 -1.80 9.91 11.36
C ARG A 33 -2.43 8.58 11.72
N ALA A 34 -2.58 7.71 10.73
CA ALA A 34 -3.08 6.37 10.98
C ALA A 34 -2.00 5.44 11.56
N PRO A 35 -2.36 4.50 12.47
CA PRO A 35 -1.44 3.50 13.01
C PRO A 35 -1.26 2.33 12.03
N VAL A 36 -0.60 2.60 10.91
CA VAL A 36 -0.48 1.66 9.77
C VAL A 36 0.20 0.33 10.11
N ASP A 37 1.04 0.32 11.14
CA ASP A 37 1.67 -0.88 11.72
C ASP A 37 0.66 -1.87 12.32
N ARG A 38 -0.53 -1.38 12.70
CA ARG A 38 -1.59 -2.17 13.34
C ARG A 38 -2.72 -2.56 12.41
N PHE A 39 -2.61 -2.19 11.14
CA PHE A 39 -3.68 -2.44 10.18
C PHE A 39 -3.84 -3.96 9.92
N PRO A 40 -5.08 -4.40 9.63
CA PRO A 40 -5.42 -5.79 9.38
C PRO A 40 -4.65 -6.38 8.20
N SER A 41 -4.78 -7.68 8.00
CA SER A 41 -4.17 -8.41 6.88
C SER A 41 -4.67 -7.90 5.52
N ARG A 42 -5.97 -7.60 5.42
CA ARG A 42 -6.65 -7.10 4.21
C ARG A 42 -6.57 -5.58 4.15
N VAL A 43 -5.41 -5.10 3.71
CA VAL A 43 -5.09 -3.68 3.61
C VAL A 43 -4.47 -3.34 2.27
N CYS A 44 -4.83 -2.20 1.69
CA CYS A 44 -4.19 -1.69 0.48
C CYS A 44 -4.02 -0.18 0.51
N LEU A 45 -3.29 0.37 -0.46
CA LEU A 45 -3.14 1.81 -0.66
C LEU A 45 -4.27 2.37 -1.52
N GLY A 46 -4.56 3.65 -1.36
CA GLY A 46 -5.38 4.44 -2.27
C GLY A 46 -4.91 5.88 -2.34
N THR A 47 -5.24 6.58 -3.42
CA THR A 47 -4.87 7.99 -3.62
C THR A 47 -5.96 8.96 -3.19
N ASP A 48 -7.19 8.47 -2.99
CA ASP A 48 -8.36 9.30 -2.63
C ASP A 48 -8.59 10.48 -3.59
N GLY A 49 -8.33 10.24 -4.88
CA GLY A 49 -8.49 11.25 -5.93
C GLY A 49 -7.45 12.37 -5.95
N LEU A 50 -6.39 12.29 -5.13
CA LEU A 50 -5.35 13.32 -5.06
C LEU A 50 -4.53 13.40 -6.35
N ASP A 51 -4.03 12.25 -6.82
CA ASP A 51 -3.41 12.04 -8.12
C ASP A 51 -3.44 10.53 -8.45
N GLY A 52 -2.71 10.08 -9.48
CA GLY A 52 -2.53 8.66 -9.83
C GLY A 52 -1.24 8.00 -9.34
N ASN A 53 -0.48 8.65 -8.45
CA ASN A 53 0.87 8.24 -8.07
C ASN A 53 0.90 7.26 -6.88
N MET A 54 0.67 5.98 -7.18
CA MET A 54 0.73 4.90 -6.17
C MET A 54 2.13 4.72 -5.55
N TRP A 55 3.22 5.00 -6.28
CA TRP A 55 4.58 5.01 -5.72
C TRP A 55 4.74 6.09 -4.64
N GLY A 56 4.08 7.23 -4.84
CA GLY A 56 3.96 8.30 -3.84
C GLY A 56 3.26 7.82 -2.58
N GLU A 57 2.09 7.18 -2.71
CA GLU A 57 1.37 6.62 -1.56
C GLU A 57 2.20 5.59 -0.80
N MET A 58 2.87 4.68 -1.51
CA MET A 58 3.71 3.66 -0.87
C MET A 58 4.84 4.29 -0.06
N ARG A 59 5.61 5.19 -0.68
CA ARG A 59 6.73 5.86 -0.04
C ARG A 59 6.29 6.68 1.18
N THR A 60 5.21 7.44 1.05
CA THR A 60 4.64 8.20 2.17
C THR A 60 4.21 7.25 3.30
N THR A 61 3.50 6.17 2.98
CA THR A 61 3.05 5.18 3.98
C THR A 61 4.23 4.54 4.71
N PHE A 62 5.28 4.16 3.99
CA PHE A 62 6.50 3.59 4.57
C PHE A 62 7.18 4.55 5.55
N TYR A 63 7.42 5.81 5.13
CA TYR A 63 8.04 6.79 6.02
C TYR A 63 7.16 7.10 7.21
N ARG A 64 5.86 7.28 6.99
CA ARG A 64 4.90 7.56 8.05
C ARG A 64 4.86 6.41 9.03
N GLY A 65 4.86 5.16 8.60
CA GLY A 65 4.93 3.99 9.49
C GLY A 65 6.18 3.96 10.36
N ASN A 66 7.32 4.44 9.85
CA ASN A 66 8.61 4.38 10.54
C ASN A 66 8.89 5.60 11.45
N GLU A 67 8.23 6.73 11.22
CA GLU A 67 8.47 8.03 11.86
C GLU A 67 8.42 8.01 13.41
N THR A 68 7.75 7.03 14.03
CA THR A 68 7.52 7.00 15.49
C THR A 68 8.37 6.00 16.27
N GLY A 69 9.29 5.27 15.62
CA GLY A 69 10.24 4.36 16.30
C GLY A 69 9.64 3.15 17.04
N ARG A 70 8.32 3.00 17.06
CA ARG A 70 7.61 1.80 17.56
C ARG A 70 7.29 0.91 16.38
N GLY A 71 8.10 -0.15 16.19
CA GLY A 71 7.87 -1.20 15.19
C GLY A 71 7.75 -0.67 13.75
N PRO A 72 8.85 -0.54 12.99
CA PRO A 72 8.75 -0.02 11.64
C PRO A 72 7.79 -0.87 10.82
N LEU A 73 7.03 -0.24 9.91
CA LEU A 73 6.24 -0.98 8.91
C LEU A 73 7.13 -2.00 8.20
N GLY A 74 8.41 -1.65 8.00
CA GLY A 74 9.40 -2.52 7.37
C GLY A 74 9.08 -2.77 5.90
N PHE A 75 9.93 -3.55 5.24
CA PHE A 75 9.67 -3.92 3.85
C PHE A 75 8.47 -4.87 3.73
N ASP A 76 8.34 -5.83 4.64
CA ASP A 76 7.21 -6.78 4.64
C ASP A 76 5.87 -6.07 4.81
N GLY A 77 5.78 -5.07 5.69
CA GLY A 77 4.57 -4.28 5.86
C GLY A 77 4.29 -3.41 4.63
N ALA A 78 5.31 -2.82 4.01
CA ALA A 78 5.14 -2.08 2.75
C ALA A 78 4.64 -3.01 1.63
N GLU A 79 5.29 -4.16 1.45
CA GLU A 79 4.87 -5.18 0.47
C GLU A 79 3.41 -5.58 0.66
N ARG A 80 2.99 -5.84 1.90
CA ARG A 80 1.58 -6.17 2.22
C ARG A 80 0.61 -5.13 1.68
N PHE A 81 0.88 -3.84 1.86
CA PHE A 81 0.03 -2.76 1.35
C PHE A 81 0.03 -2.69 -0.20
N TRP A 82 1.15 -3.00 -0.85
CA TRP A 82 1.24 -3.01 -2.31
C TRP A 82 0.46 -4.19 -2.90
N ILE A 83 0.76 -5.39 -2.43
CA ILE A 83 0.15 -6.64 -2.90
C ILE A 83 -1.34 -6.67 -2.57
N GLY A 84 -1.75 -6.06 -1.46
CA GLY A 84 -3.15 -5.89 -1.09
C GLY A 84 -4.00 -5.21 -2.16
N GLY A 85 -3.42 -4.32 -2.98
CA GLY A 85 -4.15 -3.72 -4.11
C GLY A 85 -4.56 -4.75 -5.16
N TYR A 86 -3.65 -5.66 -5.53
CA TYR A 86 -3.95 -6.75 -6.46
C TYR A 86 -4.91 -7.76 -5.85
N GLN A 87 -4.77 -8.06 -4.56
CA GLN A 87 -5.71 -8.94 -3.84
C GLN A 87 -7.13 -8.37 -3.80
N LEU A 88 -7.28 -7.06 -3.52
CA LEU A 88 -8.56 -6.39 -3.60
C LEU A 88 -9.14 -6.43 -5.02
N ALA A 89 -8.31 -6.21 -6.04
CA ALA A 89 -8.75 -6.31 -7.44
C ALA A 89 -9.24 -7.73 -7.79
N ARG A 90 -8.56 -8.79 -7.33
CA ARG A 90 -9.02 -10.18 -7.48
C ARG A 90 -10.39 -10.39 -6.87
N ASP A 91 -10.61 -9.90 -5.65
CA ASP A 91 -11.88 -10.05 -4.94
C ASP A 91 -13.02 -9.30 -5.64
N VAL A 92 -12.75 -8.11 -6.17
CA VAL A 92 -13.76 -7.24 -6.79
C VAL A 92 -14.12 -7.70 -8.21
N PHE A 93 -13.12 -8.08 -9.01
CA PHE A 93 -13.30 -8.37 -10.44
C PHE A 93 -13.36 -9.86 -10.76
N GLY A 94 -12.96 -10.74 -9.86
CA GLY A 94 -12.98 -12.19 -10.08
C GLY A 94 -11.90 -12.72 -11.03
N GLU A 95 -10.85 -11.92 -11.28
CA GLU A 95 -9.76 -12.24 -12.20
C GLU A 95 -8.41 -12.32 -11.44
N PRO A 96 -7.43 -13.12 -11.88
CA PRO A 96 -6.18 -13.33 -11.15
C PRO A 96 -5.15 -12.18 -11.32
N PHE A 97 -5.54 -10.96 -10.96
CA PHE A 97 -4.69 -9.75 -11.03
C PHE A 97 -3.34 -9.89 -10.32
N GLY A 98 -2.30 -9.21 -10.80
CA GLY A 98 -0.96 -9.24 -10.17
C GLY A 98 -0.23 -10.57 -10.34
N SER A 99 -0.57 -11.34 -11.38
CA SER A 99 0.21 -12.50 -11.84
C SER A 99 0.66 -12.28 -13.29
N LEU A 100 1.79 -12.89 -13.66
CA LEU A 100 2.28 -12.97 -15.05
C LEU A 100 1.96 -14.33 -15.69
N ASP A 101 1.19 -15.17 -15.02
CA ASP A 101 0.81 -16.49 -15.52
C ASP A 101 -0.14 -16.39 -16.73
N ALA A 102 -0.11 -17.41 -17.60
CA ALA A 102 -1.04 -17.51 -18.71
C ALA A 102 -2.50 -17.55 -18.22
N GLY A 103 -3.34 -16.71 -18.81
CA GLY A 103 -4.75 -16.57 -18.41
C GLY A 103 -5.01 -15.44 -17.41
N ALA A 104 -3.97 -14.78 -16.88
CA ALA A 104 -4.15 -13.58 -16.07
C ALA A 104 -4.36 -12.30 -16.91
N PRO A 105 -5.02 -11.27 -16.35
CA PRO A 105 -5.08 -9.96 -16.98
C PRO A 105 -3.68 -9.42 -17.28
N ALA A 106 -3.49 -8.88 -18.50
CA ALA A 106 -2.25 -8.26 -18.94
C ALA A 106 -2.06 -6.85 -18.34
N ASP A 107 -2.14 -6.74 -17.02
CA ASP A 107 -1.98 -5.48 -16.28
C ASP A 107 -0.59 -5.43 -15.65
N PHE A 108 0.35 -4.78 -16.34
CA PHE A 108 1.73 -4.64 -15.91
C PHE A 108 2.34 -3.34 -16.41
N LEU A 109 3.39 -2.91 -15.73
CA LEU A 109 4.15 -1.71 -16.04
C LEU A 109 5.56 -2.11 -16.47
N ILE A 110 6.05 -1.53 -17.56
CA ILE A 110 7.46 -1.60 -17.92
C ILE A 110 8.14 -0.37 -17.30
N CYS A 111 8.90 -0.60 -16.24
CA CYS A 111 9.65 0.44 -15.57
C CYS A 111 11.02 0.60 -16.25
N ASP A 112 11.21 1.72 -16.96
CA ASP A 112 12.55 2.13 -17.39
C ASP A 112 13.34 2.61 -16.17
N ALA A 113 14.32 1.82 -15.76
CA ALA A 113 15.22 2.17 -14.68
C ALA A 113 16.25 3.18 -15.20
N HIS A 114 15.83 4.44 -15.36
CA HIS A 114 16.79 5.51 -15.61
C HIS A 114 17.75 5.58 -14.42
N GLN A 115 18.96 5.05 -14.60
CA GLN A 115 20.04 5.19 -13.66
C GLN A 115 20.60 6.60 -13.77
N LYS A 116 20.39 7.44 -12.76
CA LYS A 116 20.95 8.79 -12.73
C LYS A 116 22.49 8.76 -12.76
N THR A 117 23.07 7.74 -12.14
CA THR A 117 24.49 7.39 -12.25
C THR A 117 24.59 6.08 -13.04
N PRO A 118 25.12 6.09 -14.27
CA PRO A 118 25.29 4.88 -15.06
C PRO A 118 26.10 3.83 -14.29
N LEU A 119 25.64 2.57 -14.27
CA LEU A 119 26.46 1.48 -13.77
C LEU A 119 27.65 1.28 -14.72
N GLN A 120 28.86 1.55 -14.26
CA GLN A 120 30.11 1.25 -14.96
C GLN A 120 30.80 0.08 -14.25
N THR A 121 31.74 -0.58 -14.94
CA THR A 121 32.47 -1.74 -14.39
C THR A 121 33.35 -1.43 -13.18
N ASP A 122 33.61 -0.15 -12.92
CA ASP A 122 34.43 0.38 -11.84
C ASP A 122 33.61 0.94 -10.66
N ASN A 123 32.27 0.86 -10.69
CA ASN A 123 31.40 1.20 -9.57
C ASN A 123 31.42 0.15 -8.45
#